data_AF-A0A843IBZ8-F1
#
_entry.id   AF-A0A843IBZ8-F1
#
_cell.length_a   1.000
_cell.length_b   1.000
_cell.length_c   1.000
_cell.angle_alpha   90.00
_cell.angle_beta   90.00
_cell.angle_gamma   90.00
#
_symmetry.space_group_name_H-M   'P 1'
#
loop_
_entity.id
_entity.type
_entity.pdbx_description
1 polymer ?
#
loop_
_entity_poly.entity_id
_entity_poly.type
_entity_poly.pdbx_seq_one_letter_code
_entity_poly.pdbx_strand_id
1 'polypeptide(L)'
;LRPITLSPFPVERVKELADKGVSFISVEMSNGQLLQDVQFAALRKEDTHLVNRMGGNLIELKHVLAKIYEIAGFEDENLDTSKRSEEKASPNIID
;
A
#
# COMPACT_ATOMS: atom_id res chain seq x y z
N LEU A 1 -7.83 6.17 6.13
CA LEU A 1 -8.14 7.55 5.65
C LEU A 1 -8.61 7.45 4.21
N ARG A 2 -9.68 8.16 3.80
CA ARG A 2 -10.09 8.24 2.39
C ARG A 2 -9.94 9.70 1.92
N PRO A 3 -8.90 10.05 1.13
CA PRO A 3 -8.82 11.37 0.52
C PRO A 3 -10.04 11.61 -0.37
N ILE A 4 -10.74 12.74 -0.16
CA ILE A 4 -11.83 13.18 -1.04
C ILE A 4 -11.26 14.03 -2.19
N THR A 5 -10.21 14.79 -1.89
CA THR A 5 -9.51 15.69 -2.79
C THR A 5 -8.03 15.31 -2.83
N LEU A 6 -7.44 15.26 -4.02
CA LEU A 6 -6.00 15.01 -4.20
C LEU A 6 -5.16 16.30 -4.17
N SER A 7 -5.76 17.44 -4.51
CA SER A 7 -5.13 18.76 -4.38
C SER A 7 -6.14 19.82 -3.87
N PRO A 8 -5.90 20.42 -2.69
CA PRO A 8 -4.79 20.12 -1.79
C PRO A 8 -4.91 18.72 -1.16
N PHE A 9 -3.78 18.02 -1.01
CA PHE A 9 -3.69 16.72 -0.33
C PHE A 9 -3.83 16.92 1.20
N PRO A 10 -4.45 15.99 1.96
CA PRO A 10 -4.70 16.16 3.40
C PRO A 10 -3.44 15.90 4.26
N VAL A 11 -2.42 16.74 4.10
CA VAL A 11 -1.09 16.57 4.71
C VAL A 11 -1.16 16.52 6.23
N GLU A 12 -1.84 17.48 6.86
CA GLU A 12 -1.93 17.61 8.32
C GLU A 12 -2.58 16.38 8.94
N ARG A 13 -3.65 15.88 8.30
CA ARG A 13 -4.38 14.71 8.80
C ARG A 13 -3.56 13.43 8.72
N VAL A 14 -2.77 13.27 7.65
CA VAL A 14 -1.84 12.13 7.51
C VAL A 14 -0.76 12.22 8.58
N LYS A 15 -0.15 13.39 8.79
CA LYS A 15 0.86 13.61 9.82
C LYS A 15 0.33 13.30 11.23
N GLU A 16 -0.85 13.77 11.59
CA GLU A 16 -1.47 13.48 12.90
C GLU A 16 -1.66 11.98 13.15
N LEU A 17 -2.07 11.23 12.12
CA LEU A 17 -2.21 9.78 12.22
C LEU A 17 -0.84 9.13 12.34
N ALA A 18 0.14 9.65 11.61
CA ALA A 18 1.50 9.16 11.65
C ALA A 18 2.10 9.31 13.06
N ASP A 19 1.95 10.49 13.66
CA ASP A 19 2.42 10.80 15.02
C ASP A 19 1.77 9.89 16.10
N LYS A 20 0.59 9.31 15.81
CA LYS A 20 -0.08 8.32 16.67
C LYS A 20 0.43 6.88 16.50
N GLY A 21 1.44 6.65 15.66
CA GLY A 21 2.01 5.32 15.40
C GLY A 21 1.17 4.46 14.47
N VAL A 22 0.29 5.06 13.64
CA VAL A 22 -0.50 4.29 12.67
C VAL A 22 0.37 3.83 11.49
N SER A 23 0.30 2.55 11.17
CA SER A 23 0.81 2.01 9.89
C SER A 23 -0.18 2.30 8.76
N PHE A 24 0.32 2.66 7.59
CA PHE A 24 -0.49 2.99 6.42
C PHE A 24 -0.44 1.89 5.37
N ILE A 25 -1.59 1.55 4.79
CA ILE A 25 -1.67 0.75 3.59
C ILE A 25 -2.30 1.62 2.50
N SER A 26 -1.54 1.95 1.47
CA SER A 26 -2.09 2.57 0.26
C SER A 26 -2.70 1.48 -0.61
N VAL A 27 -3.99 1.61 -0.88
CA VAL A 27 -4.73 0.72 -1.80
C VAL A 27 -5.01 1.50 -3.07
N GLU A 28 -4.31 1.17 -4.15
CA GLU A 28 -4.28 2.02 -5.34
C GLU A 28 -4.12 1.23 -6.64
N MET A 29 -4.69 1.72 -7.74
CA MET A 29 -4.52 1.14 -9.08
C MET A 29 -3.31 1.73 -9.83
N SER A 30 -2.39 2.33 -9.08
CA SER A 30 -1.16 2.97 -9.54
C SER A 30 0.06 2.23 -8.98
N ASN A 31 1.26 2.61 -9.41
CA ASN A 31 2.51 1.96 -8.99
C ASN A 31 3.18 2.74 -7.84
N GLY A 32 2.43 3.03 -6.78
CA GLY A 32 2.91 3.69 -5.56
C GLY A 32 2.82 5.23 -5.57
N GLN A 33 2.10 5.85 -6.50
CA GLN A 33 2.01 7.31 -6.58
C GLN A 33 1.33 7.90 -5.33
N LEU A 34 0.19 7.34 -4.91
CA LEU A 34 -0.50 7.79 -3.69
C LEU A 34 0.29 7.42 -2.43
N LEU A 35 0.96 6.26 -2.43
CA LEU A 35 1.87 5.87 -1.35
C LEU A 35 2.98 6.92 -1.15
N GLN A 36 3.57 7.46 -2.22
CA GLN A 36 4.59 8.49 -2.13
C GLN A 36 4.05 9.77 -1.48
N ASP A 37 2.84 10.21 -1.84
CA ASP A 37 2.20 11.37 -1.21
C ASP A 37 1.96 11.12 0.29
N VAL A 38 1.51 9.91 0.66
CA VAL A 38 1.33 9.51 2.07
C VAL A 38 2.66 9.51 2.82
N GLN A 39 3.73 8.95 2.24
CA GLN A 39 5.06 8.94 2.86
C GLN A 39 5.60 10.35 3.07
N PHE A 40 5.42 11.23 2.08
CA PHE A 40 5.82 12.63 2.18
C PHE A 40 5.04 13.36 3.27
N ALA A 41 3.71 13.21 3.31
CA ALA A 41 2.86 13.83 4.32
C ALA A 41 3.08 13.26 5.74
N ALA A 42 3.39 11.97 5.85
CA ALA A 42 3.70 11.29 7.11
C ALA A 42 5.14 11.56 7.60
N LEU A 43 6.00 12.13 6.75
CA LEU A 43 7.43 12.34 6.99
C LEU A 43 8.17 11.03 7.33
N ARG A 44 7.76 9.91 6.74
CA ARG A 44 8.40 8.60 6.94
C ARG A 44 8.12 7.61 5.81
N LYS A 45 8.99 6.61 5.67
CA LYS A 45 8.82 5.49 4.73
C LYS A 45 8.45 4.19 5.44
N GLU A 46 8.93 4.03 6.66
CA GLU A 46 8.65 2.91 7.55
C GLU A 46 7.15 2.84 7.85
N ASP A 47 6.65 1.62 8.05
CA ASP A 47 5.25 1.34 8.36
C ASP A 47 4.25 1.89 7.31
N THR A 48 4.71 2.03 6.07
CA THR A 48 3.87 2.32 4.92
C THR A 48 3.96 1.18 3.91
N HIS A 49 2.81 0.73 3.41
CA HIS A 49 2.69 -0.48 2.60
C HIS A 49 1.82 -0.23 1.37
N LEU A 50 2.02 -1.04 0.34
CA LEU A 50 1.28 -0.97 -0.92
C LEU A 50 0.42 -2.22 -1.11
N VAL A 51 -0.81 -2.01 -1.56
CA VAL A 51 -1.63 -3.02 -2.24
C VAL A 51 -2.08 -2.40 -3.57
N ASN A 52 -1.52 -2.91 -4.66
CA ASN A 52 -1.89 -2.48 -6.00
C ASN A 52 -2.12 -3.66 -6.93
N ARG A 53 -2.76 -3.37 -8.07
CA ARG A 53 -2.93 -4.29 -9.19
C ARG A 53 -2.76 -3.49 -10.49
N MET A 54 -1.82 -3.93 -11.32
CA MET A 54 -1.53 -3.26 -12.58
C MET A 54 -2.35 -3.86 -13.74
N GLY A 55 -2.37 -3.16 -14.87
CA GLY A 55 -2.99 -3.67 -16.11
C GLY A 55 -4.52 -3.72 -16.09
N GLY A 56 -5.19 -2.86 -15.31
CA GLY A 56 -6.65 -2.80 -15.24
C GLY A 56 -7.29 -3.89 -14.37
N ASN A 57 -6.49 -4.67 -13.65
CA ASN A 57 -6.98 -5.68 -12.71
C ASN A 57 -7.57 -5.02 -11.46
N LEU A 58 -8.74 -5.48 -11.02
CA LEU A 58 -9.39 -4.95 -9.82
C LEU A 58 -8.71 -5.45 -8.54
N ILE A 59 -8.60 -4.57 -7.55
CA ILE A 59 -8.18 -4.93 -6.20
C ILE A 59 -9.38 -5.51 -5.45
N GLU A 60 -9.35 -6.83 -5.23
CA GLU A 60 -10.31 -7.51 -4.37
C GLU A 60 -9.97 -7.42 -2.87
N LEU A 61 -10.99 -7.63 -2.01
CA LEU A 61 -10.88 -7.66 -0.55
C LEU A 61 -9.75 -8.57 -0.05
N LYS A 62 -9.59 -9.75 -0.65
CA LYS A 62 -8.56 -10.74 -0.25
C LYS A 62 -7.13 -10.17 -0.31
N HIS A 63 -6.84 -9.28 -1.26
CA HIS A 63 -5.51 -8.67 -1.39
C HIS A 63 -5.23 -7.71 -0.23
N VAL A 64 -6.24 -6.95 0.19
CA VAL A 64 -6.14 -6.00 1.31
C VAL A 64 -6.03 -6.77 2.63
N LEU A 65 -6.89 -7.78 2.84
CA LEU A 65 -6.83 -8.63 4.03
C LEU A 65 -5.48 -9.35 4.18
N ALA A 66 -4.95 -9.89 3.08
CA ALA A 66 -3.63 -10.54 3.09
C ALA A 66 -2.52 -9.60 3.59
N LYS A 67 -2.55 -8.34 3.15
CA LYS A 67 -1.56 -7.34 3.60
C LYS A 67 -1.77 -6.94 5.07
N ILE A 68 -3.01 -6.79 5.51
CA ILE A 68 -3.33 -6.50 6.91
C ILE A 68 -2.80 -7.61 7.83
N TYR A 69 -3.04 -8.88 7.49
CA TYR A 69 -2.56 -10.01 8.29
C TYR A 69 -1.04 -10.13 8.28
N GLU A 70 -0.38 -9.90 7.14
CA GLU A 70 1.08 -9.84 7.06
C GLU A 70 1.67 -8.80 8.02
N ILE A 71 1.12 -7.58 8.04
CA ILE A 71 1.60 -6.49 8.91
C ILE A 71 1.33 -6.81 10.38
N ALA A 72 0.18 -7.43 10.68
CA ALA A 72 -0.20 -7.79 12.03
C ALA A 72 0.50 -9.08 12.55
N GLY A 73 1.30 -9.75 11.72
CA GLY A 73 2.02 -10.98 12.10
C GLY A 73 1.10 -12.19 12.27
N PHE A 74 -0.06 -12.21 11.60
CA PHE A 74 -0.95 -13.37 11.59
C PHE A 74 -0.57 -14.33 10.46
N GLU A 75 -0.30 -15.58 10.81
CA GLU A 75 -0.21 -16.68 9.84
C GLU A 75 -1.61 -17.27 9.64
N ASP A 76 -2.18 -17.06 8.46
CA ASP A 76 -3.45 -17.70 8.07
C ASP A 76 -3.13 -18.93 7.21
N GLU A 77 -3.33 -20.12 7.77
CA GLU A 77 -3.12 -21.40 7.09
C GLU A 77 -4.01 -21.58 5.83
N ASN A 78 -5.08 -20.80 5.70
CA ASN A 78 -5.99 -20.83 4.54
C ASN A 78 -5.71 -19.72 3.52
N LEU A 79 -4.77 -18.81 3.80
CA LEU A 79 -4.41 -17.73 2.90
C LEU A 79 -3.39 -18.26 1.89
N ASP A 80 -3.84 -18.52 0.67
CA ASP A 80 -2.98 -18.94 -0.43
C ASP A 80 -1.94 -17.85 -0.75
N THR A 81 -0.75 -18.01 -0.17
CA THR A 81 0.41 -17.15 -0.38
C THR A 81 1.20 -17.51 -1.65
N SER A 82 0.81 -18.57 -2.37
CA SER A 82 1.54 -19.07 -3.55
C SER A 82 1.53 -18.09 -4.74
N LYS A 83 0.62 -17.10 -4.74
CA LYS A 83 0.56 -16.04 -5.76
C LYS A 83 1.42 -14.81 -5.46
N ARG A 84 2.22 -14.81 -4.39
CA ARG A 84 3.14 -13.70 -4.04
C ARG A 84 4.29 -13.54 -5.05
N SER A 85 4.55 -14.53 -5.90
CA SER A 85 5.76 -14.62 -6.76
C SER A 85 5.59 -14.19 -8.23
N GLU A 86 4.39 -13.89 -8.74
CA GLU A 86 4.24 -13.49 -10.16
C GLU A 86 4.41 -11.98 -10.42
N GLU A 87 4.58 -11.15 -9.38
CA GLU A 87 4.74 -9.69 -9.53
C GLU A 87 6.13 -9.20 -9.14
N LYS A 88 7.16 -10.03 -9.39
CA LYS A 88 8.56 -9.59 -9.49
C LYS A 88 9.12 -9.99 -10.85
N ALA A 89 8.76 -9.24 -11.90
CA ALA A 89 9.55 -9.13 -13.13
C ALA A 89 8.95 -8.06 -14.06
N SER A 90 9.44 -6.84 -13.97
CA SER A 90 10.02 -6.27 -15.19
C SER A 90 11.52 -6.30 -14.94
N PRO A 91 12.27 -7.24 -15.53
CA PRO A 91 13.71 -7.14 -15.52
C PRO A 91 14.05 -5.85 -16.26
N ASN A 92 14.72 -4.92 -15.60
CA ASN A 92 15.39 -3.84 -16.32
C ASN A 92 16.44 -4.50 -17.23
N ILE A 93 16.05 -4.62 -18.49
CA ILE A 93 16.78 -4.97 -19.70
C ILE A 93 16.52 -3.71 -20.55
N ILE A 94 17.44 -2.79 -20.91
CA ILE A 94 18.87 -2.80 -21.24
C ILE A 94 19.39 -1.33 -21.17
N ASP A 95 20.72 -1.20 -21.03
CA ASP A 95 21.62 -0.02 -21.19
C ASP A 95 21.53 1.16 -20.20
#